data_AF-A0A8H4UWI1-F1
#
_entry.id   AF-A0A8H4UWI1-F1
#
_cell.length_a   1.000
_cell.length_b   1.000
_cell.length_c   1.000
_cell.angle_alpha   90.00
_cell.angle_beta   90.00
_cell.angle_gamma   90.00
#
_symmetry.space_group_name_H-M   'P 1'
#
loop_
_entity.id
_entity.type
_entity.pdbx_description
1 polymer ?
#
loop_
_entity_poly.entity_id
_entity_poly.type
_entity_poly.pdbx_seq_one_letter_code
_entity_poly.pdbx_strand_id
1 'polypeptide(L)'
;MCSGQVYAALTKHREANGIRNTAITRVEQLNPFPWAQLKENLDSYPNAKDIVWAQEEPLNAGAWSFVQPRIETLLNATEHHNRRHVMYAGRAPSASVATGLKASHVKEEQDLLEHAFSVHQERLKGE
;
A
#
# COMPACT_ATOMS: atom_id res chain seq x y z
N MET A 1 2.52 2.11 1.98
CA MET A 1 3.75 1.46 1.49
C MET A 1 3.63 1.28 -0.02
N CYS A 2 4.72 1.37 -0.76
CA CYS A 2 4.73 1.16 -2.21
C CYS A 2 6.14 0.79 -2.72
N SER A 3 6.26 0.46 -4.00
CA SER A 3 7.55 0.26 -4.69
C SER A 3 7.53 0.99 -6.04
N GLY A 4 8.67 1.55 -6.45
CA GLY A 4 8.81 2.20 -7.75
C GLY A 4 8.14 3.56 -7.89
N GLN A 5 7.79 3.92 -9.12
CA GLN A 5 7.40 5.28 -9.52
C GLN A 5 6.12 5.81 -8.86
N VAL A 6 5.21 4.91 -8.45
CA VAL A 6 3.93 5.27 -7.80
C VAL A 6 4.13 6.14 -6.55
N TYR A 7 5.31 6.05 -5.92
CA TYR A 7 5.69 6.95 -4.83
C TYR A 7 5.54 8.43 -5.19
N ALA A 8 5.95 8.82 -6.40
CA ALA A 8 5.86 10.21 -6.85
C ALA A 8 4.39 10.65 -6.99
N ALA A 9 3.55 9.78 -7.56
CA ALA A 9 2.11 10.02 -7.70
C ALA A 9 1.43 10.14 -6.32
N LEU A 10 1.73 9.23 -5.39
CA LEU A 10 1.22 9.26 -4.01
C LEU A 10 1.67 10.53 -3.27
N THR A 11 2.94 10.91 -3.39
CA THR A 11 3.48 12.11 -2.73
C THR A 11 2.81 13.37 -3.26
N LYS A 12 2.68 13.50 -4.59
CA LYS A 12 1.98 14.61 -5.23
C LYS A 12 0.51 14.68 -4.83
N HIS A 13 -0.18 13.54 -4.78
CA HIS A 13 -1.57 13.47 -4.34
C HIS A 13 -1.72 13.89 -2.87
N ARG A 14 -0.83 13.41 -1.99
CA ARG A 14 -0.78 13.79 -0.57
C ARG A 14 -0.60 15.29 -0.38
N GLU A 15 0.32 15.90 -1.13
CA GLU A 15 0.59 17.34 -1.09
C GLU A 15 -0.57 18.17 -1.63
N ALA A 16 -1.11 17.79 -2.79
CA ALA A 16 -2.23 18.50 -3.43
C ALA A 16 -3.50 18.52 -2.55
N ASN A 17 -3.71 17.46 -1.76
CA ASN A 17 -4.86 17.34 -0.85
C ASN A 17 -4.55 17.74 0.60
N GLY A 18 -3.34 18.25 0.88
CA GLY A 18 -2.96 18.69 2.23
C GLY A 18 -2.99 17.59 3.30
N ILE A 19 -2.83 16.33 2.91
CA ILE A 19 -2.91 15.17 3.81
C ILE A 19 -1.64 15.13 4.69
N ARG A 20 -1.80 15.26 6.01
CA ARG A 20 -0.70 15.32 6.99
C ARG A 20 -0.60 14.11 7.92
N ASN A 21 -1.59 13.24 7.91
CA ASN A 21 -1.72 12.08 8.80
C ASN A 21 -1.21 10.76 8.18
N THR A 22 -0.62 10.80 6.98
CA THR A 22 -0.18 9.60 6.25
C THR A 22 1.29 9.67 5.88
N ALA A 23 2.06 8.68 6.35
CA ALA A 23 3.43 8.43 5.93
C ALA A 23 3.46 7.55 4.68
N ILE A 24 4.44 7.77 3.79
CA ILE A 24 4.64 6.97 2.58
C ILE A 24 6.01 6.29 2.66
N THR A 25 6.03 4.99 2.94
CA THR A 25 7.24 4.16 2.96
C THR A 25 7.44 3.50 1.59
N ARG A 26 8.66 3.59 1.06
CA ARG A 26 9.09 2.85 -0.12
C ARG A 26 9.79 1.55 0.25
N VAL A 27 9.44 0.46 -0.40
CA VAL A 27 10.13 -0.82 -0.33
C VAL A 27 10.92 -0.99 -1.63
N GLU A 28 12.16 -0.50 -1.63
CA GLU A 28 13.03 -0.47 -2.82
C GLU A 28 13.54 -1.86 -3.22
N GLN A 29 13.66 -2.78 -2.26
CA GLN A 29 14.08 -4.15 -2.48
C GLN A 29 12.93 -5.09 -2.14
N LEU A 30 12.37 -5.77 -3.14
CA LEU A 30 11.32 -6.78 -2.92
C LEU A 30 11.91 -8.14 -2.58
N ASN A 31 13.01 -8.53 -3.24
CA ASN A 31 13.68 -9.80 -3.02
C ASN A 31 15.21 -9.65 -3.03
N PRO A 32 15.94 -10.12 -2.00
CA PRO A 32 15.42 -10.72 -0.75
C PRO A 32 14.58 -9.72 0.07
N PHE A 33 13.53 -10.19 0.72
CA PHE A 33 12.58 -9.30 1.41
C PHE A 33 13.23 -8.63 2.64
N PRO A 34 13.06 -7.31 2.85
CA PRO A 34 13.79 -6.53 3.85
C PRO A 34 13.11 -6.59 5.22
N TRP A 35 13.12 -7.78 5.85
CA TRP A 35 12.39 -8.05 7.09
C TRP A 35 12.74 -7.09 8.23
N ALA A 36 14.04 -6.94 8.54
CA ALA A 36 14.47 -6.12 9.67
C ALA A 36 14.18 -4.63 9.43
N GLN A 37 14.56 -4.10 8.26
CA GLN A 37 14.37 -2.68 7.96
C GLN A 37 12.89 -2.29 7.90
N LEU A 38 12.04 -3.15 7.32
CA LEU A 38 10.61 -2.86 7.23
C LEU A 38 9.93 -2.91 8.60
N LYS A 39 10.35 -3.83 9.48
CA LYS A 39 9.84 -3.89 10.86
C LYS A 39 10.18 -2.61 11.63
N GLU A 40 11.45 -2.21 11.63
CA GLU A 40 11.89 -0.98 12.28
C GLU A 40 11.16 0.26 11.74
N ASN A 41 10.94 0.31 10.42
CA ASN A 41 10.18 1.39 9.81
C ASN A 41 8.72 1.44 10.31
N LEU A 42 8.03 0.30 10.37
CA LEU A 42 6.64 0.26 10.84
C LEU A 42 6.52 0.60 12.33
N ASP A 43 7.45 0.14 13.16
CA ASP A 43 7.49 0.45 14.60
C ASP A 43 7.73 1.95 14.86
N SER A 44 8.37 2.67 13.92
CA SER A 44 8.52 4.14 14.01
C SER A 44 7.20 4.91 13.91
N TYR A 45 6.09 4.25 13.52
CA TYR A 45 4.76 4.84 13.41
C TYR A 45 3.76 4.17 14.37
N PRO A 46 3.87 4.34 15.70
CA PRO A 46 3.05 3.62 16.69
C PRO A 46 1.54 3.86 16.56
N ASN A 47 1.15 5.02 16.02
CA ASN A 47 -0.24 5.43 15.89
C ASN A 47 -0.86 5.06 14.53
N ALA A 48 -0.13 4.39 13.64
CA ALA A 48 -0.67 3.97 12.35
C ALA A 48 -1.78 2.93 12.56
N LYS A 49 -2.99 3.28 12.10
CA LYS A 49 -4.16 2.39 12.19
C LYS A 49 -4.34 1.56 10.93
N ASP A 50 -4.03 2.19 9.80
CA ASP A 50 -4.25 1.68 8.46
C ASP A 50 -2.89 1.44 7.80
N ILE A 51 -2.67 0.21 7.35
CA ILE A 51 -1.44 -0.19 6.67
C ILE A 51 -1.83 -0.57 5.24
N VAL A 52 -1.40 0.23 4.27
CA VAL A 52 -1.81 0.08 2.88
C VAL A 52 -0.61 -0.23 2.00
N TRP A 53 -0.73 -1.22 1.11
CA TRP A 53 0.16 -1.42 -0.02
C TRP A 53 -0.46 -0.80 -1.27
N ALA A 54 0.21 0.21 -1.82
CA ALA A 54 -0.21 0.93 -3.01
C ALA A 54 0.66 0.56 -4.22
N GLN A 55 0.04 0.20 -5.35
CA GLN A 55 0.75 -0.15 -6.59
C GLN A 55 -0.08 0.17 -7.84
N GLU A 56 0.59 0.63 -8.91
CA GLU A 56 -0.06 0.94 -10.20
C GLU A 56 -0.47 -0.31 -10.97
N GLU A 57 0.19 -1.44 -10.73
CA GLU A 57 -0.12 -2.70 -11.37
C GLU A 57 -1.45 -3.29 -10.87
N PRO A 58 -2.19 -4.03 -11.73
CA PRO A 58 -3.38 -4.79 -11.34
C PRO A 58 -3.16 -5.69 -10.12
N LEU A 59 -4.22 -5.96 -9.34
CA LEU A 59 -4.19 -6.79 -8.13
C LEU A 59 -3.51 -8.16 -8.33
N ASN A 60 -3.73 -8.78 -9.49
CA ASN A 60 -3.17 -10.06 -9.88
C ASN A 60 -1.76 -9.96 -10.51
N ALA A 61 -1.16 -8.77 -10.51
CA ALA A 61 0.15 -8.45 -11.04
C ALA A 61 0.96 -7.62 -10.02
N GLY A 62 2.14 -7.18 -10.44
CA GLY A 62 3.04 -6.43 -9.56
C GLY A 62 3.48 -7.25 -8.35
N ALA A 63 3.68 -6.57 -7.23
CA ALA A 63 4.28 -7.17 -6.05
C ALA A 63 3.27 -7.68 -5.01
N TRP A 64 1.99 -7.31 -5.12
CA TRP A 64 0.98 -7.55 -4.08
C TRP A 64 0.98 -8.99 -3.54
N SER A 65 0.81 -9.98 -4.42
CA SER A 65 0.76 -11.40 -4.02
C SER A 65 2.05 -11.91 -3.38
N PHE A 66 3.18 -11.26 -3.65
CA PHE A 66 4.46 -11.55 -3.03
C PHE A 66 4.60 -10.87 -1.67
N VAL A 67 4.29 -9.57 -1.57
CA VAL A 67 4.53 -8.79 -0.34
C VAL A 67 3.47 -8.99 0.71
N GLN A 68 2.20 -9.21 0.34
CA GLN A 68 1.10 -9.36 1.28
C GLN A 68 1.39 -10.39 2.39
N PRO A 69 1.65 -11.68 2.09
CA PRO A 69 1.87 -12.67 3.15
C PRO A 69 3.12 -12.38 4.00
N ARG A 70 4.11 -11.69 3.44
CA ARG A 70 5.34 -11.32 4.15
C ARG A 70 5.10 -10.16 5.10
N ILE A 71 4.36 -9.14 4.65
CA ILE A 71 3.96 -8.02 5.49
C ILE A 71 3.04 -8.52 6.61
N GLU A 72 2.04 -9.35 6.33
CA GLU A 72 1.17 -9.96 7.35
C GLU A 72 1.97 -10.70 8.43
N THR A 73 2.95 -11.51 8.02
CA THR A 73 3.86 -12.19 8.95
C THR A 73 4.65 -11.17 9.79
N LEU A 74 5.13 -10.10 9.17
CA LEU A 74 5.92 -9.07 9.83
C LEU A 74 5.09 -8.25 10.81
N LEU A 75 3.83 -7.93 10.50
CA LEU A 75 2.92 -7.17 11.37
C LEU A 75 2.73 -7.87 12.71
N ASN A 76 2.60 -9.19 12.72
CA ASN A 76 2.51 -9.99 13.94
C ASN A 76 3.77 -9.92 14.83
N ALA A 77 4.91 -9.50 14.28
CA ALA A 77 6.16 -9.32 15.01
C ALA A 77 6.42 -7.86 15.43
N THR A 78 5.64 -6.89 14.94
CA THR A 78 5.77 -5.48 15.32
C THR A 78 5.27 -5.21 16.75
N GLU A 79 5.73 -4.12 17.36
CA GLU A 79 5.33 -3.73 18.72
C GLU A 79 3.94 -3.10 18.76
N HIS A 80 3.56 -2.38 17.69
CA HIS A 80 2.38 -1.52 17.66
C HIS A 80 1.28 -1.97 16.68
N HIS A 81 1.59 -2.90 15.78
CA HIS A 81 0.71 -3.29 14.66
C HIS A 81 0.35 -4.77 14.65
N ASN A 82 0.54 -5.47 15.77
CA ASN A 82 0.12 -6.86 15.92
C ASN A 82 -1.40 -6.99 15.64
N ARG A 83 -1.80 -8.05 14.94
CA ARG A 83 -3.18 -8.31 14.49
C ARG A 83 -3.76 -7.29 13.50
N ARG A 84 -2.96 -6.34 12.99
CA ARG A 84 -3.36 -5.53 11.83
C ARG A 84 -3.17 -6.33 10.54
N HIS A 85 -3.87 -5.89 9.50
CA HIS A 85 -3.76 -6.44 8.15
C HIS A 85 -3.28 -5.38 7.18
N VAL A 86 -2.52 -5.79 6.17
CA VAL A 86 -2.18 -4.91 5.06
C VAL A 86 -3.33 -4.87 4.07
N MET A 87 -3.78 -3.67 3.75
CA MET A 87 -4.83 -3.41 2.77
C MET A 87 -4.22 -3.14 1.39
N TYR A 88 -5.00 -3.41 0.34
CA TYR A 88 -4.58 -3.19 -1.03
C TYR A 88 -5.17 -1.90 -1.60
N ALA A 89 -4.33 -1.06 -2.20
CA ALA A 89 -4.75 0.06 -3.03
C ALA A 89 -4.07 -0.02 -4.40
N GLY A 90 -4.80 -0.44 -5.41
CA GLY A 90 -4.28 -0.52 -6.77
C GLY A 90 -5.36 -0.82 -7.77
N ARG A 91 -4.97 -1.13 -9.00
CA ARG A 91 -5.92 -1.41 -10.07
C ARG A 91 -6.64 -2.73 -9.84
N ALA A 92 -7.89 -2.80 -10.27
CA ALA A 92 -8.66 -4.04 -10.29
C ALA A 92 -7.91 -5.15 -11.07
N PRO A 93 -8.14 -6.44 -10.76
CA PRO A 93 -7.50 -7.52 -11.47
C PRO A 93 -7.85 -7.49 -12.96
N SER A 94 -6.86 -7.77 -13.81
CA SER A 94 -6.99 -7.69 -15.27
C SER A 94 -6.14 -8.76 -15.94
N ALA A 95 -6.61 -9.26 -17.08
CA ALA A 95 -5.82 -10.17 -17.93
C ALA A 95 -4.69 -9.42 -18.68
N SER A 96 -4.89 -8.12 -18.95
CA SER A 96 -3.89 -7.23 -19.53
C SER A 96 -3.14 -6.47 -18.44
N VAL A 97 -1.90 -6.07 -18.71
CA VAL A 97 -1.06 -5.23 -17.83
C VAL A 97 -1.70 -3.85 -17.60
N ALA A 98 -2.37 -3.30 -18.62
CA ALA A 98 -3.05 -2.02 -18.55
C ALA A 98 -4.21 -1.95 -19.55
N THR A 99 -5.13 -1.02 -19.32
CA THR A 99 -6.14 -0.62 -20.31
C THR A 99 -5.50 0.11 -21.49
N GLY A 100 -5.99 -0.16 -22.71
CA GLY A 100 -5.54 0.51 -23.93
C GLY A 100 -6.18 1.89 -24.15
N LEU A 101 -7.17 2.26 -23.34
CA LEU A 101 -7.87 3.54 -23.44
C LEU A 101 -7.31 4.55 -22.45
N LYS A 102 -6.80 5.68 -22.95
CA LYS A 102 -6.23 6.75 -22.12
C LYS A 102 -7.19 7.25 -21.03
N ALA A 103 -8.48 7.42 -21.37
CA ALA A 103 -9.48 7.89 -20.41
C ALA A 103 -9.65 6.92 -19.23
N SER A 104 -9.71 5.61 -19.51
CA SER A 104 -9.77 4.57 -18.47
C SER A 104 -8.48 4.53 -17.65
N HIS A 105 -7.32 4.69 -18.29
CA HIS A 105 -6.04 4.67 -17.58
C HIS A 105 -5.92 5.81 -16.57
N VAL A 106 -6.28 7.03 -16.97
CA VAL A 106 -6.28 8.21 -16.07
C VAL A 106 -7.26 8.01 -14.92
N LYS A 107 -8.44 7.44 -15.21
CA LYS A 107 -9.43 7.14 -14.17
C LYS A 107 -8.90 6.10 -13.17
N GLU A 108 -8.33 4.99 -13.66
CA GLU A 108 -7.75 3.95 -12.81
C GLU A 108 -6.62 4.49 -11.91
N GLU A 109 -5.79 5.41 -12.42
CA GLU A 109 -4.75 6.07 -11.64
C GLU A 109 -5.35 6.96 -10.54
N GLN A 110 -6.38 7.74 -10.85
CA GLN A 110 -7.07 8.57 -9.87
C GLN A 110 -7.76 7.73 -8.79
N ASP A 111 -8.50 6.68 -9.19
CA ASP A 111 -9.19 5.76 -8.28
C ASP A 111 -8.19 5.09 -7.32
N LEU A 112 -7.03 4.66 -7.83
CA LEU A 112 -5.93 4.12 -7.02
C LEU A 112 -5.42 5.11 -5.98
N LEU A 113 -5.19 6.37 -6.39
CA LEU A 113 -4.65 7.40 -5.51
C LEU A 113 -5.66 7.73 -4.41
N GLU A 114 -6.93 7.93 -4.75
CA GLU A 114 -7.99 8.18 -3.78
C GLU A 114 -8.15 7.00 -2.80
N HIS A 115 -8.12 5.77 -3.31
CA HIS A 115 -8.23 4.57 -2.48
C HIS A 115 -7.05 4.40 -1.52
N ALA A 116 -5.83 4.75 -1.94
CA ALA A 116 -4.63 4.66 -1.10
C ALA A 116 -4.68 5.52 0.18
N PHE A 117 -5.51 6.57 0.21
CA PHE A 117 -5.67 7.47 1.36
C PHE A 117 -7.03 7.35 2.08
N SER A 118 -7.98 6.57 1.55
CA SER A 118 -9.33 6.44 2.09
C SER A 118 -9.70 5.04 2.59
N VAL A 119 -8.90 4.01 2.26
CA VAL A 119 -9.15 2.66 2.76
C VAL A 119 -8.82 2.57 4.26
N HIS A 120 -9.75 2.02 5.03
CA HIS A 120 -9.64 1.86 6.47
C HIS A 120 -9.85 0.41 6.88
N GLN A 121 -9.04 -0.08 7.82
CA GLN A 121 -9.23 -1.41 8.36
C GLN A 121 -10.39 -1.37 9.37
N GLU A 122 -11.52 -2.00 9.02
CA GLU A 122 -12.59 -2.22 9.99
C GLU A 122 -12.12 -3.19 11.08
N ARG A 123 -12.34 -2.83 12.35
CA ARG A 123 -12.16 -3.78 13.46
C ARG A 123 -13.13 -4.94 13.24
N LEU A 124 -12.60 -6.17 13.17
CA LEU A 124 -13.43 -7.37 13.16
C LEU A 124 -14.35 -7.33 14.40
N LYS A 125 -15.66 -7.55 14.19
CA LYS A 125 -16.65 -7.65 15.27
C LYS A 125 -16.22 -8.80 16.21
N GLY A 126 -15.64 -8.47 17.36
CA GLY A 126 -15.13 -9.46 18.31
C GLY A 126 -14.03 -8.96 19.26
N GLU A 127 -13.47 -7.77 19.01
CA GLU A 127 -12.61 -7.02 19.96
C GLU A 127 -13.41 -5.98 20.75
#